data_AF-A0A1W4WJH3-F1
#
_entry.id   AF-A0A1W4WJH3-F1
#
_cell.length_a   1.000
_cell.length_b   1.000
_cell.length_c   1.000
_cell.angle_alpha   90.00
_cell.angle_beta   90.00
_cell.angle_gamma   90.00
#
_symmetry.space_group_name_H-M   'P 1'
#
loop_
_entity.id
_entity.type
_entity.pdbx_description
1 polymer ?
#
loop_
_entity_poly.entity_id
_entity_poly.type
_entity_poly.pdbx_seq_one_letter_code
_entity_poly.pdbx_strand_id
1 'polypeptide(L)'
;MPKGLSMVAADQLWKAYVVSEDNSKDAWTNKWNWILEEYEKLHQKLDEISKTADYPKPPPDVRSLKPFPNSVNHEYGWVCANPEFRLEKYGPDIMKPMPLPKDN
;
A
#
# COMPACT_ATOMS: atom_id res chain seq x y z
N MET A 1 19.61 -31.84 -18.25
CA MET A 1 20.40 -32.34 -17.10
C MET A 1 21.72 -31.59 -17.06
N PRO A 2 22.17 -31.10 -15.89
CA PRO A 2 23.49 -30.49 -15.75
C PRO A 2 24.58 -31.49 -16.16
N LYS A 3 25.55 -31.05 -16.98
CA LYS A 3 26.61 -31.93 -17.51
C LYS A 3 27.58 -32.29 -16.38
N GLY A 4 27.77 -33.59 -16.13
CA GLY A 4 28.72 -34.12 -15.14
C GLY A 4 28.11 -34.80 -13.90
N LEU A 5 26.79 -34.84 -13.78
CA LEU A 5 26.12 -35.51 -12.66
C LEU A 5 25.78 -36.97 -13.01
N SER A 6 26.11 -37.92 -12.13
CA SER A 6 25.75 -39.33 -12.34
C SER A 6 24.23 -39.50 -12.31
N MET A 7 23.71 -40.48 -13.07
CA MET A 7 22.27 -40.73 -13.15
C MET A 7 21.65 -41.07 -11.79
N VAL A 8 22.41 -41.75 -10.92
CA VAL A 8 22.00 -42.07 -9.54
C VAL A 8 21.94 -40.80 -8.68
N ALA A 9 22.92 -39.89 -8.81
CA ALA A 9 22.90 -38.63 -8.09
C ALA A 9 21.77 -37.72 -8.56
N ALA A 10 21.44 -37.73 -9.86
CA ALA A 10 20.30 -37.01 -10.41
C ALA A 10 18.96 -37.52 -9.85
N ASP A 11 18.79 -38.85 -9.75
CA ASP A 11 17.59 -39.48 -9.17
C ASP A 11 17.44 -39.16 -7.66
N GLN A 12 18.54 -39.21 -6.91
CA GLN A 12 18.52 -38.87 -5.48
C GLN A 12 18.16 -37.40 -5.24
N LEU A 13 18.69 -36.47 -6.05
CA LEU A 13 18.31 -35.07 -5.98
C LEU A 13 16.83 -34.88 -6.29
N TRP A 14 16.32 -35.52 -7.35
CA TRP A 14 14.91 -35.43 -7.69
C TRP A 14 14.02 -35.92 -6.54
N LYS A 15 14.34 -37.06 -5.93
CA LYS A 15 13.61 -37.58 -4.74
C LYS A 15 13.67 -36.60 -3.56
N ALA A 16 14.84 -36.02 -3.30
CA ALA A 16 14.99 -35.02 -2.24
C ALA A 16 14.13 -33.77 -2.51
N TYR A 17 14.05 -33.31 -3.76
CA TYR A 17 13.20 -32.19 -4.13
C TYR A 17 11.72 -32.50 -3.91
N VAL A 18 11.24 -33.66 -4.38
CA VAL A 18 9.84 -34.09 -4.19
C VAL A 18 9.49 -34.13 -2.70
N VAL A 19 10.34 -34.75 -1.88
CA VAL A 19 10.14 -34.80 -0.42
C VAL A 19 10.18 -33.41 0.22
N SER A 20 11.06 -32.53 -0.26
CA SER A 20 11.14 -31.16 0.24
C SER A 20 9.89 -30.35 -0.08
N GLU A 21 9.27 -30.58 -1.23
CA GLU A 21 8.05 -29.91 -1.65
C GLU A 21 6.87 -30.33 -0.76
N ASP A 22 6.69 -31.64 -0.55
CA ASP A 22 5.66 -32.18 0.35
C ASP A 22 5.83 -31.66 1.78
N ASN A 23 7.06 -31.71 2.31
CA ASN A 23 7.37 -31.18 3.64
C ASN A 23 7.11 -29.66 3.74
N SER A 24 7.36 -28.91 2.67
CA SER A 24 7.15 -27.46 2.65
C SER A 24 5.65 -27.14 2.69
N LYS A 25 4.84 -27.90 1.94
CA LYS A 25 3.38 -27.77 1.95
C LYS A 25 2.80 -28.07 3.34
N ASP A 26 3.26 -29.14 3.97
CA ASP A 26 2.83 -29.51 5.32
C ASP A 26 3.29 -28.51 6.37
N ALA A 27 4.53 -28.02 6.26
CA ALA A 27 5.04 -26.99 7.15
C ALA A 27 4.23 -25.69 7.01
N TRP A 28 3.95 -25.24 5.77
CA TRP A 28 3.16 -24.04 5.52
C TRP A 28 1.79 -24.14 6.20
N THR A 29 1.09 -25.26 6.00
CA THR A 29 -0.27 -25.45 6.50
C THR A 29 -0.31 -25.70 8.02
N ASN A 30 0.63 -26.46 8.59
CA ASN A 30 0.53 -26.87 9.99
C ASN A 30 1.34 -25.98 10.94
N LYS A 31 2.45 -25.38 10.47
CA LYS A 31 3.34 -24.57 11.32
C LYS A 31 3.16 -23.07 11.11
N TRP A 32 2.74 -22.65 9.93
CA TRP A 32 2.70 -21.23 9.57
C TRP A 32 1.29 -20.68 9.32
N ASN A 33 0.24 -21.53 9.34
CA ASN A 33 -1.14 -21.08 9.14
C ASN A 33 -1.62 -20.07 10.18
N TRP A 34 -1.09 -20.11 11.40
CA TRP A 34 -1.39 -19.11 12.44
C TRP A 34 -1.11 -17.67 11.99
N ILE A 35 -0.19 -17.45 11.04
CA ILE A 35 0.08 -16.11 10.49
C ILE A 35 -1.15 -15.57 9.77
N LEU A 36 -1.84 -16.42 8.99
CA LEU A 36 -3.07 -16.04 8.30
C LEU A 36 -4.17 -15.73 9.31
N GLU A 37 -4.29 -16.53 10.36
CA GLU A 37 -5.24 -16.32 11.45
C GLU A 37 -4.97 -14.99 12.19
N GLU A 38 -3.71 -14.67 12.49
CA GLU A 38 -3.35 -13.40 13.12
C GLU A 38 -3.61 -12.19 12.20
N TYR A 39 -3.34 -12.33 10.90
CA TYR A 39 -3.65 -11.29 9.94
C TYR A 39 -5.15 -11.02 9.84
N GLU A 40 -5.97 -12.08 9.84
CA GLU A 40 -7.42 -11.97 9.84
C GLU A 40 -7.92 -11.26 11.11
N LYS A 41 -7.42 -11.64 12.29
CA LYS A 41 -7.75 -10.95 13.56
C LYS A 41 -7.35 -9.48 13.54
N LEU A 42 -6.17 -9.16 13.01
CA LEU A 42 -5.71 -7.78 12.89
C LEU A 42 -6.62 -6.96 11.97
N HIS A 43 -7.02 -7.55 10.85
CA HIS A 43 -7.92 -6.91 9.89
C HIS A 43 -9.30 -6.65 10.52
N GLN A 44 -9.86 -7.61 11.25
CA GLN A 44 -11.13 -7.43 11.98
C GLN A 44 -11.04 -6.29 13.00
N LYS A 45 -9.96 -6.22 13.79
CA LYS A 45 -9.74 -5.11 14.73
C LYS A 45 -9.63 -3.76 14.03
N LEU A 46 -8.94 -3.71 12.89
CA LEU A 46 -8.81 -2.48 12.10
C LEU A 46 -10.17 -2.02 11.57
N ASP A 47 -10.99 -2.95 11.08
CA ASP A 47 -12.34 -2.67 10.59
C ASP A 47 -13.27 -2.17 11.71
N GLU A 48 -13.19 -2.76 12.91
CA GLU A 48 -13.94 -2.30 14.08
C GLU A 48 -13.55 -0.88 14.49
N ILE A 49 -12.24 -0.60 14.53
CA ILE A 49 -11.72 0.73 14.82
C ILE A 49 -12.15 1.70 13.72
N SER A 50 -12.04 1.34 12.44
CA SER A 50 -12.41 2.19 11.32
C SER A 50 -13.90 2.56 11.34
N LYS A 51 -14.78 1.64 11.75
CA LYS A 51 -16.23 1.90 11.88
C LYS A 51 -16.57 2.83 13.04
N THR A 52 -15.81 2.75 14.13
CA THR A 52 -16.05 3.56 15.34
C THR A 52 -15.28 4.88 15.33
N ALA A 53 -14.24 4.98 14.52
CA ALA A 53 -13.43 6.18 14.41
C ALA A 53 -14.24 7.31 13.75
N ASP A 54 -14.55 8.32 14.56
CA ASP A 54 -15.05 9.59 14.09
C ASP A 54 -13.88 10.41 13.54
N TYR A 55 -13.52 10.15 12.29
CA TYR A 55 -12.59 11.02 11.58
C TYR A 55 -13.33 12.30 11.19
N PRO A 56 -12.80 13.49 11.53
CA PRO A 56 -13.38 14.74 11.05
C PRO A 56 -13.35 14.70 9.52
N LYS A 57 -14.52 14.50 8.92
CA LYS A 57 -14.66 14.58 7.47
C LYS A 57 -14.24 15.99 7.09
N PRO A 58 -13.35 16.16 6.09
CA PRO A 58 -13.06 17.49 5.60
C PRO A 58 -14.39 18.13 5.19
N PRO A 59 -14.60 19.42 5.50
CA PRO A 59 -15.81 20.10 5.08
C PRO A 59 -15.98 19.92 3.57
N PRO A 60 -17.22 19.70 3.08
CA PRO A 60 -17.47 19.55 1.67
C PRO A 60 -16.91 20.78 0.95
N ASP A 61 -16.20 20.55 -0.15
CA ASP A 61 -15.64 21.62 -0.94
C ASP A 61 -16.77 22.46 -1.52
N VAL A 62 -16.86 23.71 -1.11
CA VAL A 62 -17.89 24.66 -1.54
C VAL A 62 -17.63 25.16 -2.96
N ARG A 63 -16.44 24.90 -3.51
CA ARG A 63 -16.03 25.35 -4.85
C ARG A 63 -16.81 24.61 -5.93
N SER A 64 -17.41 25.37 -6.85
CA SER A 64 -18.13 24.83 -8.02
C SER A 64 -17.21 24.73 -9.23
N LEU A 65 -17.23 23.59 -9.91
CA LEU A 65 -16.55 23.37 -11.20
C LEU A 65 -17.43 23.76 -12.41
N LYS A 66 -18.49 24.54 -12.21
CA LYS A 66 -19.42 24.94 -13.28
C LYS A 66 -19.54 26.47 -13.37
N PRO A 67 -19.66 27.04 -14.58
CA PRO A 67 -19.76 26.37 -15.89
C PRO A 67 -18.40 26.00 -16.47
N PHE A 68 -18.35 24.84 -17.12
CA PHE A 68 -17.15 24.34 -17.79
C PHE A 68 -16.93 25.09 -19.11
N PRO A 69 -15.77 25.71 -19.36
CA PRO A 69 -15.55 26.46 -20.59
C PRO A 69 -15.20 25.53 -21.76
N ASN A 70 -15.69 25.88 -22.94
CA ASN A 70 -15.25 25.26 -24.18
C ASN A 70 -13.91 25.89 -24.61
N SER A 71 -12.80 25.51 -23.98
CA SER A 71 -11.47 26.07 -24.24
C SER A 71 -10.50 25.03 -24.82
N VAL A 72 -9.53 25.50 -25.62
CA VAL A 72 -8.51 24.69 -26.31
C VAL A 72 -7.59 23.92 -25.34
N ASN A 73 -7.40 24.44 -24.12
CA ASN A 73 -6.60 23.80 -23.07
C ASN A 73 -7.42 22.85 -22.18
N HIS A 74 -8.64 22.48 -22.61
CA HIS A 74 -9.55 21.58 -21.91
C HIS A 74 -9.66 21.87 -20.40
N GLU A 75 -9.69 20.83 -19.55
CA GLU A 75 -10.00 20.89 -18.11
C GLU A 75 -8.89 21.56 -17.28
N TYR A 76 -7.63 21.24 -17.57
CA TYR A 76 -6.50 21.60 -16.70
C TYR A 76 -6.17 23.09 -16.73
N GLY A 77 -6.17 23.70 -17.92
CA GLY A 77 -5.88 25.13 -18.06
C GLY A 77 -6.90 26.01 -17.35
N TRP A 78 -8.16 25.59 -17.37
CA TRP A 78 -9.25 26.33 -16.74
C TRP A 78 -9.23 26.23 -15.21
N VAL A 79 -9.03 25.04 -14.65
CA VAL A 79 -8.97 24.86 -13.18
C VAL A 79 -7.79 25.65 -12.59
N CYS A 80 -6.62 25.61 -13.23
CA CYS A 80 -5.45 26.37 -12.76
C CYS A 80 -5.63 27.90 -12.90
N ALA A 81 -6.43 28.37 -13.85
CA ALA A 81 -6.72 29.79 -14.02
C ALA A 81 -7.54 30.35 -12.84
N ASN A 82 -8.44 29.54 -12.26
CA ASN A 82 -9.31 29.93 -11.16
C ASN A 82 -8.49 30.16 -9.86
N PRO A 83 -8.50 31.37 -9.27
CA PRO A 83 -7.72 31.68 -8.07
C PRO A 83 -8.00 30.75 -6.88
N GLU A 84 -9.23 30.24 -6.77
CA GLU A 84 -9.66 29.34 -5.70
C GLU A 84 -8.99 27.96 -5.75
N PHE A 85 -8.46 27.55 -6.89
CA PHE A 85 -7.82 26.24 -7.10
C PHE A 85 -6.29 26.34 -7.20
N ARG A 86 -5.72 27.54 -7.13
CA ARG A 86 -4.26 27.72 -7.14
C ARG A 86 -3.65 27.20 -5.84
N LEU A 87 -2.54 26.47 -5.96
CA LEU A 87 -1.79 25.95 -4.81
C LEU A 87 -1.04 27.06 -4.05
N GLU A 88 -0.70 28.15 -4.74
CA GLU A 88 0.01 29.32 -4.18
C GLU A 88 -0.69 29.93 -2.96
N LYS A 89 -2.01 29.76 -2.84
CA LYS A 89 -2.79 30.23 -1.69
C LYS A 89 -2.41 29.56 -0.37
N TYR A 90 -1.79 28.38 -0.40
CA TYR A 90 -1.32 27.66 0.77
C TYR A 90 0.09 28.09 1.21
N GLY A 91 0.68 29.07 0.53
CA GLY A 91 2.03 29.54 0.80
C GLY A 91 3.10 28.69 0.12
N PRO A 92 4.38 29.05 0.30
CA PRO A 92 5.47 28.30 -0.30
C PRO A 92 5.54 26.90 0.35
N ASP A 93 5.78 25.88 -0.47
CA ASP A 93 5.92 24.47 -0.10
C ASP A 93 7.20 24.25 0.72
N ILE A 94 7.20 24.82 1.92
CA ILE A 94 8.33 24.76 2.84
C ILE A 94 7.82 24.03 4.07
N MET A 95 7.99 22.71 4.06
CA MET A 95 8.20 21.95 5.29
C MET A 95 9.26 22.70 6.11
N LYS A 96 8.80 23.52 7.06
CA LYS A 96 9.70 24.13 8.03
C LYS A 96 10.11 23.00 8.98
N PRO A 97 11.41 22.64 9.07
CA PRO A 97 11.83 21.63 10.02
C PRO A 97 11.42 22.09 11.42
N MET A 98 10.70 21.23 12.15
CA MET A 98 10.37 21.52 13.54
C MET A 98 11.68 21.63 14.34
N PRO A 99 11.75 22.56 15.31
CA PRO A 99 12.90 22.62 16.20
C PRO A 99 13.02 21.32 16.99
N LEU A 100 14.25 20.86 17.19
CA LEU A 100 14.53 19.70 18.04
C LEU A 100 13.97 19.95 19.46
N PRO A 101 13.42 18.91 20.14
CA PRO A 101 13.04 19.01 21.54
C PRO A 101 14.24 19.51 22.36
N LYS A 102 14.01 20.43 23.29
CA LYS A 102 15.05 20.86 24.22
C LYS A 102 15.25 19.76 25.26
N ASP A 103 16.49 19.33 25.45
CA ASP A 103 16.86 18.44 26.55
C ASP A 103 16.55 19.16 27.87
N ASN A 104 15.66 18.56 28.69
CA ASN A 104 15.39 18.98 30.06
C ASN A 104 16.42 18.39 31.01
#